data_AF-W1NFW6-F1
#
_entry.id   AF-W1NFW6-F1
#
_cell.length_a   1.000
_cell.length_b   1.000
_cell.length_c   1.000
_cell.angle_alpha   90.00
_cell.angle_beta   90.00
_cell.angle_gamma   90.00
#
_symmetry.space_group_name_H-M   'P 1'
#
loop_
_entity.id
_entity.type
_entity.pdbx_description
1 polymer ?
#
loop_
_entity_poly.entity_id
_entity_poly.type
_entity_poly.pdbx_seq_one_letter_code
_entity_poly.pdbx_strand_id
1 'polypeptide(L)' 'MKKTKHLLDFPKASERLTLWQADLRDEGSFDEAIKGCHGVFHVATPMDLQPKDPENSEVTLYLQE' A
#
# COMPACT_ATOMS: atom_id res chain seq x y z
N MET A 1 3.77 -3.66 -15.60
CA MET A 1 3.17 -4.55 -14.57
C MET A 1 4.12 -5.57 -13.93
N LYS A 2 5.44 -5.51 -14.18
CA LYS A 2 6.40 -6.51 -13.63
C LYS A 2 6.41 -6.57 -12.08
N LYS A 3 6.22 -5.43 -11.42
CA LYS A 3 6.22 -5.33 -9.94
C LYS A 3 5.11 -6.15 -9.28
N THR A 4 3.92 -6.20 -9.87
CA THR A 4 2.73 -6.82 -9.25
C THR A 4 2.35 -8.18 -9.82
N LYS A 5 3.10 -8.69 -10.82
CA LYS A 5 2.78 -9.95 -11.50
C LYS A 5 2.61 -11.12 -10.53
N HIS A 6 3.50 -11.22 -9.54
CA HIS A 6 3.47 -12.29 -8.55
C HIS A 6 2.17 -12.32 -7.72
N LEU A 7 1.50 -11.17 -7.54
CA LEU A 7 0.20 -11.11 -6.85
C LEU A 7 -0.92 -11.68 -7.73
N LEU A 8 -0.86 -11.38 -9.03
CA LEU A 8 -1.85 -11.84 -10.01
C LEU A 8 -1.70 -13.33 -10.36
N ASP A 9 -0.52 -13.90 -10.15
CA ASP A 9 -0.25 -15.32 -10.39
C ASP A 9 -0.72 -16.24 -9.24
N PHE A 10 -1.20 -15.70 -8.11
CA PHE A 10 -1.70 -16.52 -7.01
C PHE A 10 -2.97 -17.30 -7.40
N PRO A 11 -3.19 -18.49 -6.82
CA PRO A 11 -4.43 -19.24 -7.02
C PRO A 11 -5.67 -18.40 -6.68
N LYS A 12 -6.61 -18.33 -7.63
CA LYS A 12 -7.86 -17.56 -7.54
C LYS A 12 -7.68 -16.04 -7.45
N ALA A 13 -6.53 -15.49 -7.81
CA ALA A 13 -6.33 -14.03 -7.83
C ALA A 13 -7.35 -13.33 -8.75
N SER A 14 -7.63 -13.88 -9.93
CA SER A 14 -8.64 -13.34 -10.85
C SER A 14 -10.07 -13.27 -10.29
N GLU A 15 -10.38 -14.04 -9.24
CA GLU A 15 -11.70 -14.07 -8.60
C GLU A 15 -11.78 -13.19 -7.35
N ARG A 16 -10.67 -12.99 -6.65
CA ARG A 16 -10.65 -12.41 -5.28
C ARG A 16 -9.71 -11.24 -5.09
N LEU A 17 -8.90 -10.89 -6.10
CA LEU A 17 -7.91 -9.83 -6.03
C LEU A 17 -8.12 -8.86 -7.19
N THR A 18 -8.41 -7.60 -6.84
CA THR A 18 -8.36 -6.46 -7.75
C THR A 18 -7.23 -5.54 -7.32
N LEU A 19 -6.40 -5.12 -8.27
CA LEU A 19 -5.34 -4.15 -8.00
C LEU A 19 -5.78 -2.76 -8.47
N TRP A 20 -5.63 -1.78 -7.58
CA TRP A 20 -5.94 -0.39 -7.83
C TRP A 20 -4.66 0.43 -7.63
N GLN A 21 -4.50 1.49 -8.42
CA GLN A 21 -3.44 2.47 -8.22
C GLN A 21 -4.00 3.61 -7.37
N ALA A 22 -3.30 3.95 -6.30
CA ALA A 22 -3.65 5.05 -5.40
C ALA A 22 -2.37 5.69 -4.84
N ASP A 23 -2.45 6.94 -4.41
CA ASP A 23 -1.35 7.71 -3.82
C ASP A 23 -1.84 8.37 -2.53
N LEU A 24 -1.11 8.17 -1.43
CA LEU A 24 -1.44 8.74 -0.12
C LEU A 24 -1.52 10.28 -0.12
N ARG A 25 -0.88 10.94 -1.09
CA ARG A 25 -0.84 12.39 -1.20
C ARG A 25 -1.94 12.96 -2.09
N ASP A 26 -2.68 12.10 -2.78
CA ASP A 26 -3.73 12.48 -3.72
C ASP A 26 -5.10 12.20 -3.12
N GLU A 27 -5.83 13.28 -2.82
CA GLU A 27 -7.15 13.24 -2.21
C GLU A 27 -8.14 12.51 -3.13
N GLY A 28 -8.92 11.58 -2.57
CA GLY A 28 -9.88 10.78 -3.33
C GLY A 28 -9.28 9.61 -4.12
N SER A 29 -7.95 9.44 -4.15
CA SER A 29 -7.30 8.37 -4.93
C SER A 29 -7.66 6.94 -4.47
N PHE A 30 -8.22 6.79 -3.27
CA PHE A 30 -8.68 5.51 -2.71
C PHE A 30 -10.18 5.27 -2.88
N ASP A 31 -10.97 6.29 -3.26
CA ASP A 31 -12.44 6.27 -3.16
C ASP A 31 -13.07 5.08 -3.88
N GLU A 32 -12.66 4.84 -5.13
CA GLU A 32 -13.18 3.70 -5.92
C GLU A 32 -12.68 2.36 -5.39
N ALA A 33 -11.46 2.29 -4.84
CA ALA A 33 -10.90 1.05 -4.31
C ALA A 33 -11.59 0.58 -3.01
N ILE A 34 -12.11 1.52 -2.21
CA ILE A 34 -12.78 1.21 -0.92
C ILE A 34 -14.31 1.17 -1.03
N LYS A 35 -14.87 1.53 -2.19
CA LYS A 35 -16.31 1.61 -2.40
C LYS A 35 -16.99 0.25 -2.20
N GLY A 36 -17.94 0.19 -1.27
CA GLY A 36 -18.67 -1.04 -0.93
C GLY A 36 -17.90 -2.00 -0.02
N CYS A 37 -16.69 -1.65 0.43
CA CYS A 37 -16.00 -2.40 1.46
C CYS A 37 -16.69 -2.24 2.82
N HIS A 38 -16.79 -3.34 3.58
CA HIS A 38 -17.33 -3.33 4.94
C HIS A 38 -16.27 -2.90 5.98
N GLY A 39 -14.99 -3.02 5.65
CA GLY A 39 -13.87 -2.63 6.48
C GLY A 39 -12.63 -2.40 5.62
N VAL A 40 -11.76 -1.51 6.08
CA VAL A 40 -10.53 -1.12 5.39
C VAL A 40 -9.36 -1.29 6.36
N PHE A 41 -8.30 -1.95 5.90
CA PHE A 41 -7.04 -2.06 6.63
C PHE A 41 -6.03 -1.11 5.99
N HIS A 42 -5.74 0.00 6.67
CA HIS A 42 -4.71 0.93 6.23
C HIS A 42 -3.34 0.43 6.69
N VAL A 43 -2.54 -0.10 5.75
CA VAL A 43 -1.18 -0.63 6.03
C VAL A 43 -0.10 0.27 5.41
N ALA A 44 -0.50 1.24 4.60
CA ALA A 44 0.43 2.14 3.95
C ALA A 44 0.96 3.16 4.96
N THR A 45 2.28 3.24 5.12
CA THR A 45 2.92 4.25 5.96
C THR A 45 3.96 4.95 5.10
N PRO A 46 3.99 6.31 5.07
CA PRO A 46 5.10 7.03 4.47
C PRO A 46 6.40 6.61 5.17
N MET A 47 7.29 5.94 4.44
CA MET A 47 8.59 5.51 4.96
C MET A 47 9.68 6.23 4.19
N ASP A 48 10.52 6.98 4.91
CA ASP A 48 11.76 7.50 4.37
C ASP A 48 12.79 6.37 4.32
N LEU A 49 12.96 5.78 3.13
CA LEU A 49 13.90 4.68 2.89
C LEU A 49 15.38 5.12 2.89
N GLN A 50 15.66 6.40 3.11
CA GLN A 50 17.02 6.91 3.29
C GLN A 50 17.25 7.21 4.78
N PRO A 51 17.85 6.27 5.54
CA PRO A 51 18.27 6.59 6.89
C PRO A 51 19.31 7.71 6.83
N LYS A 52 19.13 8.74 7.66
CA LYS A 52 20.09 9.84 7.80
C LYS A 52 21.47 9.36 8.28
N ASP A 53 21.49 8.20 8.92
CA ASP A 53 22.68 7.54 9.46
C ASP A 53 22.69 6.06 9.04
N PRO A 54 23.67 5.61 8.23
CA PRO A 54 23.77 4.20 7.82
C PRO A 54 24.09 3.22 8.96
N GLU A 55 24.56 3.71 10.13
CA GLU A 55 24.90 2.89 11.30
C GLU A 55 23.74 2.81 12.32
N ASN A 56 22.79 3.77 12.26
CA ASN A 56 21.58 3.78 13.09
C ASN A 56 20.32 3.77 12.20
N SER A 57 19.91 2.58 11.76
CA SER A 57 18.71 2.36 10.94
C SER A 57 17.43 2.36 11.79
N GLU A 58 17.14 3.46 12.46
CA GLU A 58 15.84 3.66 13.11
C GLU A 58 14.77 3.88 12.02
N VAL A 59 14.05 2.81 11.67
CA VAL A 59 12.84 2.90 10.85
C VAL A 59 11.77 3.59 11.67
N THR A 60 11.70 4.92 11.57
CA THR A 60 10.67 5.71 12.23
C THR A 60 9.38 5.57 11.43
N LEU A 61 8.47 4.74 11.92
CA LEU A 61 7.10 4.66 11.39
C LEU A 61 6.30 5.81 12.01
N TYR A 62 5.96 6.82 11.21
CA TYR A 62 4.96 7.79 11.62
C TYR A 62 3.61 7.08 11.64
N LEU A 63 3.12 6.73 12.82
CA LEU A 63 1.72 6.36 12.99
C LEU A 63 0.91 7.64 12.78
N GLN A 64 0.32 7.79 11.60
CA GLN A 64 -0.76 8.77 11.42
C GLN A 64 -2.01 8.14 12.03
N GLU A 65 -2.40 8.61 13.21
CA GLU A 65 -3.71 8.34 13.82
C GLU A 65 -4.85 8.93 12.98
#